data_AF-A0A6M3IKP7-F1
#
_entry.id   AF-A0A6M3IKP7-F1
#
_cell.length_a   1.000
_cell.length_b   1.000
_cell.length_c   1.000
_cell.angle_alpha   90.00
_cell.angle_beta   90.00
_cell.angle_gamma   90.00
#
_symmetry.space_group_name_H-M   'P 1'
#
loop_
_entity.id
_entity.type
_entity.pdbx_description
1 polymer ?
#
loop_
_entity_poly.entity_id
_entity_poly.type
_entity_poly.pdbx_seq_one_letter_code
_entity_poly.pdbx_strand_id
1 'polypeptide(L)'
;MSLRDRLRASAQGREQRGGGKAQLLDLSRAGRVVNLSEVKEGREVNRWDILPWKITQPWYEKLRGFNGKTMGELGRTVSKEDYKLEIPRHKVNIGNTFLMVICHREAFSGKCAVCDDMFEMYKEAKEASPERRAVIKENAKKLQPSWRVFYNIFDYNQEADPQVISVVEVSYHHLEIRLLELMETGSEDYWDAFELDRGKTLIFTGRNKPIGKNTNIEPEGLRFEARQAWSEADVYDPQNGVYALDAMVPMLTSEEITRTYLELNDDIPEPGSGSVGNMPEREISSTRRMASPAQTTTEQAASIRRTASPTTVEPTVQETAQPVRRRAPAPDQGVKVVIECPVGHFGEPGGWNECNDCIQVAYDACIADQDKKRAEAEAAVTELPKTEAPARRESPAQTAQPAQTAAPVASGGFARKRTNR
;
A
#
# COMPACT_ATOMS: atom_id res chain seq x y z
N MET A 1 39.81 -11.63 -9.91
CA MET A 1 38.67 -11.10 -10.70
C MET A 1 39.21 -10.05 -11.67
N SER A 2 38.97 -10.18 -12.98
CA SER A 2 39.57 -9.28 -13.98
C SER A 2 38.92 -7.88 -13.96
N LEU A 3 39.57 -6.87 -14.55
CA LEU A 3 38.97 -5.53 -14.71
C LEU A 3 37.66 -5.59 -15.50
N ARG A 4 37.58 -6.52 -16.46
CA ARG A 4 36.38 -6.78 -17.27
C ARG A 4 35.24 -7.35 -16.43
N ASP A 5 35.54 -8.22 -15.47
CA ASP A 5 34.54 -8.79 -14.55
C ASP A 5 34.02 -7.74 -13.56
N ARG A 6 34.90 -6.85 -13.07
CA ARG A 6 34.50 -5.71 -12.22
C ARG A 6 33.62 -4.70 -12.96
N LEU A 7 33.97 -4.37 -14.21
CA LEU A 7 33.14 -3.52 -15.07
C LEU A 7 31.79 -4.17 -15.40
N ARG A 8 31.76 -5.49 -15.63
CA ARG A 8 30.53 -6.23 -15.88
C ARG A 8 29.64 -6.30 -14.63
N ALA A 9 30.23 -6.49 -13.44
CA ALA A 9 29.52 -6.42 -12.16
C ALA A 9 28.96 -5.01 -11.88
N SER A 10 29.74 -3.95 -12.11
CA SER A 10 29.26 -2.57 -11.96
C SER A 10 28.22 -2.16 -13.02
N ALA A 11 28.28 -2.73 -14.24
CA ALA A 11 27.27 -2.50 -15.28
C ALA A 11 25.97 -3.25 -14.99
N GLN A 12 26.03 -4.50 -14.51
CA GLN A 12 24.86 -5.27 -14.08
C GLN A 12 24.17 -4.66 -12.85
N GLY A 13 24.94 -4.05 -11.94
CA GLY A 13 24.39 -3.29 -10.80
C GLY A 13 23.76 -1.94 -11.20
N ARG A 14 24.01 -1.43 -12.41
CA ARG A 14 23.47 -0.14 -12.88
C ARG A 14 22.04 -0.24 -13.41
N GLU A 15 21.66 -1.37 -14.00
CA GLU A 15 20.27 -1.65 -14.39
C GLU A 15 19.41 -2.14 -13.21
N GLN A 16 20.00 -2.78 -12.20
CA GLN A 16 19.30 -3.12 -10.94
C GLN A 16 19.11 -1.93 -9.99
N ARG A 17 19.91 -0.87 -10.12
CA ARG A 17 19.54 0.45 -9.60
C ARG A 17 18.49 1.05 -10.52
N GLY A 18 17.32 0.43 -10.54
CA GLY A 18 16.21 0.89 -11.32
C GLY A 18 15.99 2.38 -11.03
N GLY A 19 15.81 3.17 -12.08
CA GLY A 19 14.95 4.36 -12.05
C GLY A 19 13.48 3.98 -11.76
N GLY A 20 13.26 2.90 -11.02
CA GLY A 20 11.99 2.31 -10.64
C GLY A 20 11.62 2.80 -9.25
N LYS A 21 10.34 3.17 -9.11
CA LYS A 21 9.64 3.59 -7.89
C LYS A 21 10.43 3.22 -6.62
N ALA A 22 10.86 4.23 -5.84
CA ALA A 22 11.49 4.02 -4.55
C ALA A 22 10.54 3.17 -3.67
N GLN A 23 10.84 1.87 -3.55
CA GLN A 23 10.08 0.92 -2.75
C GLN A 23 10.76 0.78 -1.39
N LEU A 24 9.96 0.57 -0.35
CA LEU A 24 10.50 0.34 0.99
C LEU A 24 11.03 -1.08 1.14
N LEU A 25 10.38 -2.06 0.50
CA LEU A 25 10.82 -3.45 0.51
C LEU A 25 11.91 -3.66 -0.54
N ASP A 26 12.98 -4.32 -0.12
CA ASP A 26 14.00 -4.86 -1.00
C ASP A 26 13.54 -6.21 -1.53
N LEU A 27 12.87 -6.18 -2.70
CA LEU A 27 12.28 -7.37 -3.31
C LEU A 27 13.31 -8.47 -3.62
N SER A 28 14.58 -8.12 -3.77
CA SER A 28 15.65 -9.09 -4.02
C SER A 28 15.87 -10.05 -2.83
N ARG A 29 15.53 -9.61 -1.62
CA ARG A 29 15.63 -10.42 -0.39
C ARG A 29 14.57 -11.50 -0.28
N ALA A 30 13.53 -11.47 -1.12
CA ALA A 30 12.51 -12.51 -1.14
C ALA A 30 13.03 -13.87 -1.62
N GLY A 31 14.20 -13.92 -2.26
CA GLY A 31 14.78 -15.15 -2.81
C GLY A 31 14.07 -15.69 -4.05
N ARG A 32 13.02 -15.01 -4.51
CA ARG A 32 12.25 -15.30 -5.73
C ARG A 32 11.60 -14.01 -6.26
N VAL A 33 11.04 -14.07 -7.48
CA VAL A 33 10.34 -12.94 -8.08
C VAL A 33 9.10 -12.61 -7.23
N VAL A 34 8.98 -11.35 -6.82
CA VAL A 34 7.82 -10.85 -6.07
C VAL A 34 6.85 -10.22 -7.05
N ASN A 35 5.62 -10.73 -7.07
CA ASN A 35 4.54 -10.11 -7.82
C ASN A 35 3.95 -8.99 -6.98
N LEU A 36 3.84 -7.79 -7.57
CA LEU A 36 3.22 -6.65 -6.91
C LEU A 36 1.81 -6.45 -7.47
N SER A 37 0.84 -6.42 -6.59
CA SER A 37 -0.54 -6.07 -6.95
C SER A 37 -0.80 -4.60 -6.61
N GLU A 38 -1.66 -3.96 -7.39
CA GLU A 38 -2.16 -2.61 -7.14
C GLU A 38 -3.69 -2.67 -6.96
N VAL A 39 -4.25 -1.73 -6.20
CA VAL A 39 -5.72 -1.62 -6.10
C VAL A 39 -6.28 -1.23 -7.46
N LYS A 40 -7.21 -2.01 -7.99
CA LYS A 40 -7.89 -1.70 -9.24
C LYS A 40 -8.92 -0.60 -9.06
N GLU A 41 -9.01 0.31 -10.03
CA GLU A 41 -9.88 1.48 -10.00
C GLU A 41 -11.23 1.28 -10.71
N GLY A 42 -12.19 2.15 -10.40
CA GLY A 42 -13.44 2.27 -11.12
C GLY A 42 -14.48 1.22 -10.70
N ARG A 43 -15.11 0.58 -11.69
CA ARG A 43 -16.18 -0.41 -11.48
C ARG A 43 -15.66 -1.83 -11.25
N GLU A 44 -14.36 -2.04 -11.40
CA GLU A 44 -13.76 -3.35 -11.18
C GLU A 44 -13.78 -3.69 -9.69
N VAL A 45 -14.24 -4.90 -9.38
CA VAL A 45 -14.35 -5.38 -8.00
C VAL A 45 -13.05 -6.06 -7.64
N ASN A 46 -12.30 -5.49 -6.71
CA ASN A 46 -11.14 -6.11 -6.09
C ASN A 46 -11.61 -7.27 -5.19
N ARG A 47 -10.95 -8.42 -5.31
CA ARG A 47 -11.25 -9.65 -4.56
C ARG A 47 -9.95 -10.21 -4.03
N TRP A 48 -9.68 -10.03 -2.75
CA TRP A 48 -8.40 -10.39 -2.14
C TRP A 48 -8.57 -11.33 -0.97
N ASP A 49 -7.83 -12.42 -0.99
CA ASP A 49 -7.56 -13.19 0.21
C ASP A 49 -6.27 -12.66 0.84
N ILE A 50 -6.37 -12.02 2.01
CA ILE A 50 -5.19 -11.59 2.77
C ILE A 50 -4.67 -12.79 3.55
N LEU A 51 -3.42 -13.17 3.30
CA LEU A 51 -2.83 -14.40 3.85
C LEU A 51 -1.82 -14.08 4.97
N PRO A 52 -1.86 -14.82 6.09
CA PRO A 52 -0.92 -14.66 7.17
C PRO A 52 0.46 -15.20 6.79
N TRP A 53 1.51 -14.59 7.35
CA TRP A 53 2.90 -14.97 7.15
C TRP A 53 3.62 -15.10 8.48
N LYS A 54 4.66 -15.93 8.53
CA LYS A 54 5.43 -16.20 9.76
C LYS A 54 6.51 -15.15 9.94
N ILE A 55 6.54 -14.52 11.12
CA ILE A 55 7.55 -13.54 11.51
C ILE A 55 8.91 -14.24 11.59
N THR A 56 9.90 -13.71 10.88
CA THR A 56 11.24 -14.30 10.78
C THR A 56 12.32 -13.48 11.48
N GLN A 57 12.10 -12.17 11.63
CA GLN A 57 13.11 -11.22 12.08
C GLN A 57 12.89 -10.80 13.54
N PRO A 58 13.89 -10.90 14.41
CA PRO A 58 13.78 -10.48 15.81
C PRO A 58 13.48 -8.99 16.02
N TRP A 59 13.87 -8.13 15.07
CA TRP A 59 13.59 -6.70 15.17
C TRP A 59 12.08 -6.40 15.08
N TYR A 60 11.29 -7.28 14.48
CA TYR A 60 9.85 -7.10 14.29
C TYR A 60 9.14 -6.90 15.62
N GLU A 61 9.53 -7.64 16.66
CA GLU A 61 8.97 -7.52 18.01
C GLU A 61 9.08 -6.09 18.58
N LYS A 62 10.15 -5.38 18.21
CA LYS A 62 10.44 -4.01 18.69
C LYS A 62 9.79 -2.93 17.83
N LEU A 63 9.27 -3.28 16.65
CA LEU A 63 8.55 -2.37 15.77
C LEU A 63 7.30 -1.88 16.48
N ARG A 64 7.04 -0.58 16.45
CA ARG A 64 5.77 -0.02 16.89
C ARG A 64 4.76 0.05 15.76
N GLY A 65 3.54 -0.35 16.06
CA GLY A 65 2.38 -0.08 15.22
C GLY A 65 1.88 1.35 15.39
N PHE A 66 0.96 1.76 14.53
CA PHE A 66 0.28 3.06 14.56
C PHE A 66 -0.46 3.31 15.88
N ASN A 67 -0.88 2.24 16.56
CA ASN A 67 -1.49 2.31 17.89
C ASN A 67 -0.50 2.65 19.03
N GLY A 68 0.79 2.84 18.72
CA GLY A 68 1.84 3.20 19.67
C GLY A 68 2.40 2.03 20.49
N LYS A 69 1.82 0.83 20.40
CA LYS A 69 2.33 -0.38 21.03
C LYS A 69 3.35 -1.07 20.13
N THR A 70 4.31 -1.76 20.74
CA THR A 70 5.23 -2.64 20.02
C THR A 70 4.52 -3.91 19.55
N MET A 71 4.99 -4.52 18.47
CA MET A 71 4.44 -5.78 17.96
C MET A 71 4.59 -6.90 19.01
N GLY A 72 5.67 -6.90 19.79
CA GLY A 72 5.85 -7.82 20.92
C GLY A 72 4.80 -7.70 22.02
N GLU A 73 4.42 -6.47 22.40
CA GLU A 73 3.31 -6.23 23.34
C GLU A 73 1.95 -6.71 22.80
N LEU A 74 1.82 -6.85 21.48
CA LEU A 74 0.66 -7.43 20.80
C LEU A 74 0.79 -8.95 20.58
N GLY A 75 1.83 -9.59 21.14
CA GLY A 75 2.08 -11.04 21.01
C GLY A 75 2.71 -11.47 19.69
N ARG A 76 3.12 -10.52 18.84
CA ARG A 76 3.70 -10.77 17.51
C ARG A 76 5.22 -10.94 17.66
N THR A 77 5.64 -12.18 17.79
CA THR A 77 7.04 -12.60 18.02
C THR A 77 7.53 -13.53 16.92
N VAL A 78 8.83 -13.80 16.86
CA VAL A 78 9.42 -14.71 15.85
C VAL A 78 8.70 -16.05 15.85
N SER A 79 8.45 -16.60 14.66
CA SER A 79 7.67 -17.81 14.37
C SER A 79 6.16 -17.70 14.59
N LYS A 80 5.65 -16.59 15.14
CA LYS A 80 4.20 -16.32 15.15
C LYS A 80 3.75 -15.77 13.80
N GLU A 81 2.46 -15.89 13.55
CA GLU A 81 1.83 -15.36 12.35
C GLU A 81 1.40 -13.92 12.55
N ASP A 82 1.49 -13.14 11.47
CA ASP A 82 0.87 -11.84 11.33
C ASP A 82 0.20 -11.76 9.95
N TYR A 83 -0.85 -10.99 9.81
CA TYR A 83 -1.54 -10.81 8.52
C TYR A 83 -1.01 -9.60 7.74
N LYS A 84 -0.25 -8.72 8.39
CA LYS A 84 0.26 -7.49 7.81
C LYS A 84 1.66 -7.13 8.31
N LEU A 85 2.38 -6.36 7.51
CA LEU A 85 3.56 -5.60 7.93
C LEU A 85 3.21 -4.11 7.90
N GLU A 86 3.24 -3.45 9.04
CA GLU A 86 2.88 -2.03 9.18
C GLU A 86 4.10 -1.20 9.58
N ILE A 87 4.54 -0.27 8.71
CA ILE A 87 5.78 0.50 8.91
C ILE A 87 5.56 2.00 8.63
N PRO A 88 6.05 2.91 9.51
CA PRO A 88 6.15 4.33 9.21
C PRO A 88 7.38 4.61 8.35
N ARG A 89 7.21 5.35 7.25
CA ARG A 89 8.29 5.68 6.31
C ARG A 89 8.32 7.15 5.92
N HIS A 90 9.51 7.68 5.74
CA HIS A 90 9.73 8.98 5.09
C HIS A 90 9.85 8.82 3.58
N LYS A 91 9.29 9.77 2.85
CA LYS A 91 9.60 10.01 1.44
C LYS A 91 10.61 11.14 1.38
N VAL A 92 11.84 10.84 0.99
CA VAL A 92 12.89 11.85 0.91
C VAL A 92 13.29 12.05 -0.54
N ASN A 93 13.32 13.32 -0.97
CA ASN A 93 13.92 13.71 -2.24
C ASN A 93 15.33 14.21 -1.95
N ILE A 94 16.32 13.53 -2.52
CA ILE A 94 17.75 13.77 -2.31
C ILE A 94 18.36 14.03 -3.69
N GLY A 95 18.50 15.31 -4.03
CA GLY A 95 18.80 15.75 -5.40
C GLY A 95 17.77 15.20 -6.40
N ASN A 96 18.25 14.36 -7.33
CA ASN A 96 17.41 13.68 -8.34
C ASN A 96 16.97 12.27 -7.91
N THR A 97 17.31 11.84 -6.69
CA THR A 97 17.01 10.49 -6.18
C THR A 97 15.83 10.55 -5.20
N PHE A 98 14.87 9.66 -5.40
CA PHE A 98 13.80 9.43 -4.43
C PHE A 98 14.20 8.27 -3.53
N LEU A 99 14.19 8.48 -2.21
CA LEU A 99 14.51 7.45 -1.24
C LEU A 99 13.33 7.25 -0.28
N MET A 100 13.03 5.98 -0.02
CA MET A 100 12.10 5.57 1.03
C MET A 100 12.90 5.00 2.20
N VAL A 101 12.77 5.59 3.38
CA VAL A 101 13.43 5.08 4.59
C VAL A 101 12.43 4.90 5.72
N ILE A 102 12.69 3.91 6.58
CA ILE A 102 11.91 3.70 7.79
C ILE A 102 12.12 4.90 8.73
N CYS A 103 11.03 5.42 9.29
CA CYS A 103 11.12 6.41 10.34
C CYS A 103 11.53 5.74 11.66
N HIS A 104 12.81 5.79 12.02
CA HIS A 104 13.30 5.20 13.28
C HIS A 104 12.64 5.78 14.53
N ARG A 105 12.27 7.07 14.48
CA ARG A 105 11.60 7.74 15.59
C ARG A 105 10.23 7.14 15.85
N GLU A 106 9.41 6.96 14.82
CA GLU A 106 8.08 6.37 14.95
C GLU A 106 8.15 4.85 15.16
N ALA A 107 8.98 4.15 14.39
CA ALA A 107 9.09 2.69 14.41
C ALA A 107 9.74 2.13 15.70
N PHE A 108 10.77 2.79 16.25
CA PHE A 108 11.62 2.21 17.30
C PHE A 108 11.97 3.17 18.45
N SER A 109 11.39 4.38 18.50
CA SER A 109 11.81 5.47 19.43
C SER A 109 13.27 5.87 19.26
N GLY A 110 13.83 5.62 18.08
CA GLY A 110 15.21 5.97 17.75
C GLY A 110 15.35 7.43 17.33
N LYS A 111 16.59 7.82 17.06
CA LYS A 111 16.89 9.10 16.39
C LYS A 111 16.58 8.99 14.89
N CYS A 112 16.00 10.05 14.33
CA CYS A 112 15.68 10.13 12.90
C CYS A 112 15.98 11.55 12.40
N ALA A 113 17.04 11.69 11.60
CA ALA A 113 17.46 13.00 11.08
C ALA A 113 16.35 13.71 10.28
N VAL A 114 15.56 12.95 9.52
CA VAL A 114 14.43 13.50 8.75
C VAL A 114 13.36 14.10 9.66
N CYS A 115 13.07 13.45 10.79
CA CYS A 115 12.16 14.00 11.80
C CYS A 115 12.75 15.23 12.49
N ASP A 116 14.05 15.22 12.77
CA ASP A 116 14.73 16.33 13.44
C ASP A 116 14.65 17.60 12.58
N ASP A 117 14.92 17.49 11.27
CA ASP A 117 14.77 18.59 10.31
C ASP A 117 13.30 19.05 10.16
N MET A 118 12.35 18.10 10.12
CA MET A 118 10.92 18.43 10.12
C MET A 118 10.54 19.27 11.35
N PHE A 119 11.02 18.90 12.54
CA PHE A 119 10.71 19.63 13.76
C PHE A 119 11.41 21.00 13.82
N GLU A 120 12.64 21.12 13.33
CA GLU A 120 13.32 22.42 13.25
C GLU A 120 12.60 23.36 12.26
N MET A 121 12.12 22.84 11.12
CA MET A 121 11.26 23.63 10.21
C MET A 121 9.97 24.10 10.91
N TYR A 122 9.30 23.24 11.69
CA TYR A 122 8.12 23.67 12.44
C TYR A 122 8.43 24.74 13.50
N LYS A 123 9.63 24.71 14.07
CA LYS A 123 10.11 25.73 15.00
C LYS A 123 10.39 27.04 14.27
N GLU A 124 11.12 27.01 13.15
CA GLU A 124 11.35 28.18 12.28
C GLU A 124 10.03 28.82 11.83
N ALA A 125 9.03 28.00 11.47
CA ALA A 125 7.73 28.49 11.05
C ALA A 125 6.98 29.30 12.13
N LYS A 126 7.25 29.06 13.43
CA LYS A 126 6.64 29.85 14.52
C LYS A 126 7.18 31.28 14.56
N GLU A 127 8.45 31.45 14.23
CA GLU A 127 9.18 32.71 14.29
C GLU A 127 9.10 33.50 12.96
N ALA A 128 8.76 32.82 11.86
CA ALA A 128 8.62 33.41 10.53
C ALA A 128 7.36 34.29 10.36
N SER A 129 7.41 35.19 9.37
CA SER A 129 6.27 35.98 8.89
C SER A 129 5.12 35.08 8.43
N PRO A 130 3.86 35.56 8.37
CA PRO A 130 2.72 34.76 7.92
C PRO A 130 2.93 34.08 6.56
N GLU A 131 3.52 34.78 5.59
CA GLU A 131 3.76 34.27 4.23
C GLU A 131 4.82 33.18 4.24
N ARG A 132 5.96 33.42 4.91
CA ARG A 132 7.06 32.46 5.00
C ARG A 132 6.68 31.24 5.84
N ARG A 133 5.88 31.42 6.89
CA ARG A 133 5.36 30.36 7.76
C ARG A 133 4.58 29.31 6.96
N ALA A 134 3.74 29.72 6.01
CA ALA A 134 2.96 28.77 5.20
C ALA A 134 3.88 27.87 4.37
N VAL A 135 4.88 28.46 3.70
CA VAL A 135 5.87 27.74 2.88
C VAL A 135 6.68 26.75 3.72
N ILE A 136 7.20 27.18 4.87
CA ILE A 136 7.99 26.31 5.76
C ILE A 136 7.13 25.13 6.26
N LYS A 137 5.89 25.40 6.70
CA LYS A 137 4.98 24.33 7.14
C LYS A 137 4.67 23.33 6.03
N GLU A 138 4.54 23.78 4.79
CA GLU A 138 4.31 22.89 3.65
C GLU A 138 5.53 22.02 3.34
N ASN A 139 6.73 22.57 3.45
CA ASN A 139 7.96 21.78 3.32
C ASN A 139 8.14 20.79 4.46
N ALA A 140 7.85 21.18 5.71
CA ALA A 140 7.87 20.28 6.86
C ALA A 140 6.88 19.11 6.69
N LYS A 141 5.68 19.36 6.16
CA LYS A 141 4.69 18.30 5.89
C LYS A 141 5.20 17.25 4.89
N LYS A 142 6.05 17.63 3.92
CA LYS A 142 6.64 16.67 2.97
C LYS A 142 7.61 15.70 3.64
N LEU A 143 8.22 16.11 4.75
CA LEU A 143 9.10 15.29 5.58
C LEU A 143 8.32 14.42 6.59
N GLN A 144 7.02 14.64 6.77
CA GLN A 144 6.22 13.88 7.72
C GLN A 144 6.20 12.39 7.35
N PRO A 145 6.46 11.47 8.29
CA PRO A 145 6.39 10.05 8.00
C PRO A 145 4.95 9.66 7.65
N SER A 146 4.83 8.77 6.67
CA SER A 146 3.56 8.17 6.26
C SER A 146 3.54 6.70 6.65
N TRP A 147 2.41 6.23 7.19
CA TRP A 147 2.23 4.82 7.55
C TRP A 147 1.81 4.00 6.34
N ARG A 148 2.53 2.91 6.10
CA ARG A 148 2.24 1.94 5.05
C ARG A 148 2.00 0.57 5.64
N VAL A 149 1.15 -0.18 4.94
CA VAL A 149 0.85 -1.55 5.27
C VAL A 149 1.10 -2.41 4.04
N PHE A 150 1.80 -3.51 4.26
CA PHE A 150 2.06 -4.53 3.25
C PHE A 150 1.31 -5.80 3.63
N TYR A 151 0.72 -6.44 2.65
CA TYR A 151 0.00 -7.71 2.81
C TYR A 151 0.49 -8.70 1.77
N ASN A 152 0.52 -9.98 2.16
CA ASN A 152 0.49 -11.07 1.20
C ASN A 152 -0.95 -11.27 0.77
N ILE A 153 -1.23 -11.22 -0.53
CA ILE A 153 -2.57 -11.39 -1.07
C ILE A 153 -2.61 -12.43 -2.17
N PHE A 154 -3.71 -13.15 -2.25
CA PHE A 154 -4.14 -13.82 -3.46
C PHE A 154 -5.23 -12.97 -4.13
N ASP A 155 -4.92 -12.45 -5.32
CA ASP A 155 -5.82 -11.58 -6.09
C ASP A 155 -6.55 -12.38 -7.16
N TYR A 156 -7.85 -12.61 -6.95
CA TYR A 156 -8.69 -13.39 -7.88
C TYR A 156 -8.86 -12.74 -9.25
N ASN A 157 -8.51 -11.45 -9.39
CA ASN A 157 -8.61 -10.75 -10.65
C ASN A 157 -7.28 -10.70 -11.41
N GLN A 158 -6.23 -11.35 -10.90
CA GLN A 158 -4.96 -11.42 -11.60
C GLN A 158 -5.03 -12.53 -12.67
N GLU A 159 -4.98 -12.13 -13.94
CA GLU A 159 -5.09 -13.07 -15.08
C GLU A 159 -3.83 -13.94 -15.25
N ALA A 160 -2.69 -13.48 -14.70
CA ALA A 160 -1.41 -14.16 -14.77
C ALA A 160 -1.28 -15.17 -13.61
N ASP A 161 -1.30 -16.45 -13.95
CA ASP A 161 -1.13 -17.63 -13.09
C ASP A 161 -2.03 -17.65 -11.83
N PRO A 162 -3.11 -18.46 -11.83
CA PRO A 162 -4.13 -18.48 -10.78
C PRO A 162 -3.65 -19.05 -9.43
N GLN A 163 -2.35 -19.25 -9.21
CA GLN A 163 -1.78 -19.70 -7.93
C GLN A 163 -0.72 -18.77 -7.35
N VAL A 164 -0.52 -17.60 -7.93
CA VAL A 164 0.56 -16.71 -7.50
C VAL A 164 0.11 -15.78 -6.37
N ILE A 165 0.77 -15.89 -5.23
CA ILE A 165 0.65 -14.92 -4.13
C ILE A 165 1.47 -13.67 -4.49
N SER A 166 0.83 -12.51 -4.33
CA SER A 166 1.37 -11.19 -4.61
C SER A 166 1.52 -10.38 -3.32
N VAL A 167 2.33 -9.34 -3.36
CA VAL A 167 2.45 -8.34 -2.28
C VAL A 167 1.74 -7.07 -2.72
N VAL A 168 0.92 -6.51 -1.84
CA VAL A 168 0.33 -5.19 -2.05
C VAL A 168 0.82 -4.21 -1.00
N GLU A 169 1.19 -3.01 -1.43
CA GLU A 169 1.47 -1.87 -0.54
C GLU A 169 0.29 -0.89 -0.58
N VAL A 170 -0.27 -0.57 0.59
CA VAL A 170 -1.32 0.45 0.72
C VAL A 170 -1.05 1.40 1.89
N SER A 171 -1.68 2.57 1.86
CA SER A 171 -1.68 3.49 3.00
C SER A 171 -2.49 2.90 4.17
N TYR A 172 -1.96 2.97 5.39
CA TYR A 172 -2.68 2.56 6.61
C TYR A 172 -4.06 3.23 6.70
N HIS A 173 -4.11 4.53 6.40
CA HIS A 173 -5.35 5.31 6.44
C HIS A 173 -6.34 4.99 5.30
N HIS A 174 -5.91 4.26 4.27
CA HIS A 174 -6.78 3.94 3.12
C HIS A 174 -7.46 2.60 3.28
N LEU A 175 -6.74 1.59 3.76
CA LEU A 175 -7.26 0.24 3.88
C LEU A 175 -7.37 -0.21 5.33
N GLU A 176 -6.27 -0.20 6.09
CA GLU A 176 -6.24 -0.84 7.41
C GLU A 176 -7.23 -0.24 8.41
N ILE A 177 -7.36 1.09 8.48
CA ILE A 177 -8.38 1.71 9.36
C ILE A 177 -9.79 1.24 8.97
N ARG A 178 -10.10 1.19 7.67
CA ARG A 178 -11.42 0.77 7.19
C ARG A 178 -11.66 -0.72 7.41
N LEU A 179 -10.62 -1.55 7.36
CA LEU A 179 -10.70 -2.96 7.71
C LEU A 179 -10.99 -3.15 9.20
N LEU A 180 -10.31 -2.42 10.06
CA LEU A 180 -10.56 -2.47 11.51
C LEU A 180 -11.97 -1.97 11.84
N GLU A 181 -12.41 -0.86 11.25
CA GLU A 181 -13.80 -0.36 11.38
C GLU A 181 -14.82 -1.41 10.91
N LEU A 182 -14.55 -2.09 9.78
CA LEU A 182 -15.40 -3.16 9.26
C LEU A 182 -15.45 -4.36 10.23
N MET A 183 -14.34 -4.76 10.84
CA MET A 183 -14.28 -5.86 11.82
C MET A 183 -14.98 -5.50 13.13
N GLU A 184 -14.86 -4.26 13.58
CA GLU A 184 -15.48 -3.77 14.82
C GLU A 184 -17.00 -3.62 14.69
N THR A 185 -17.48 -3.18 13.53
CA THR A 185 -18.92 -2.93 13.29
C THR A 185 -19.65 -4.09 12.60
N GLY A 186 -18.89 -5.03 12.04
CA GLY A 186 -19.38 -6.17 11.28
C GLY A 186 -19.81 -7.35 12.15
N SER A 187 -19.80 -8.53 11.53
CA SER A 187 -20.12 -9.78 12.20
C SER A 187 -18.92 -10.29 13.00
N GLU A 188 -19.16 -11.02 14.10
CA GLU A 188 -18.11 -11.54 14.99
C GLU A 188 -17.11 -12.44 14.24
N ASP A 189 -17.57 -13.16 13.22
CA ASP A 189 -16.73 -14.00 12.37
C ASP A 189 -15.77 -13.20 11.47
N TYR A 190 -15.86 -11.86 11.41
CA TYR A 190 -14.91 -11.03 10.68
C TYR A 190 -13.55 -10.98 11.37
N TRP A 191 -13.47 -11.24 12.68
CA TRP A 191 -12.19 -11.33 13.39
C TRP A 191 -11.36 -12.53 12.95
N ASP A 192 -11.99 -13.55 12.38
CA ASP A 192 -11.31 -14.71 11.80
C ASP A 192 -10.96 -14.52 10.31
N ALA A 193 -11.17 -13.33 9.72
CA ALA A 193 -11.08 -13.14 8.26
C ALA A 193 -9.73 -13.52 7.64
N PHE A 194 -8.65 -13.52 8.42
CA PHE A 194 -7.30 -13.84 7.95
C PHE A 194 -6.85 -15.27 8.31
N GLU A 195 -7.68 -16.04 9.01
CA GLU A 195 -7.38 -17.45 9.35
C GLU A 195 -7.37 -18.32 8.09
N LEU A 196 -6.53 -19.35 8.04
CA LEU A 196 -6.39 -20.20 6.84
C LEU A 196 -7.62 -21.05 6.55
N ASP A 197 -8.21 -21.65 7.59
CA ASP A 197 -9.31 -22.62 7.48
C ASP A 197 -10.70 -21.96 7.37
N ARG A 198 -10.89 -20.82 8.04
CA ARG A 198 -12.18 -20.12 8.15
C ARG A 198 -12.13 -18.64 7.78
N GLY A 199 -11.07 -18.22 7.11
CA GLY A 199 -10.90 -16.84 6.64
C GLY A 199 -11.95 -16.41 5.63
N LYS A 200 -11.78 -15.19 5.10
CA LYS A 200 -12.74 -14.55 4.21
C LYS A 200 -12.02 -13.82 3.07
N THR A 201 -12.68 -13.72 1.92
CA THR A 201 -12.23 -12.86 0.83
C THR A 201 -12.70 -11.45 1.08
N LEU A 202 -11.79 -10.50 1.06
CA LEU A 202 -12.07 -9.08 1.08
C LEU A 202 -12.53 -8.61 -0.30
N ILE A 203 -13.71 -8.00 -0.35
CA ILE A 203 -14.34 -7.50 -1.58
C ILE A 203 -14.53 -6.00 -1.48
N PHE A 204 -14.08 -5.25 -2.48
CA PHE A 204 -14.22 -3.78 -2.52
C PHE A 204 -14.03 -3.22 -3.92
N THR A 205 -14.40 -1.97 -4.15
CA THR A 205 -14.14 -1.22 -5.39
C THR A 205 -13.14 -0.09 -5.13
N GLY A 206 -12.29 0.25 -6.10
CA GLY A 206 -11.37 1.38 -5.96
C GLY A 206 -12.00 2.68 -6.47
N ARG A 207 -12.12 3.70 -5.61
CA ARG A 207 -12.59 5.03 -6.01
C ARG A 207 -11.41 5.97 -6.20
N ASN A 208 -11.31 6.56 -7.39
CA ASN A 208 -10.35 7.62 -7.66
C ASN A 208 -10.69 8.88 -6.87
N LYS A 209 -9.74 9.32 -6.05
CA LYS A 209 -9.82 10.58 -5.31
C LYS A 209 -8.65 11.48 -5.74
N PRO A 210 -8.92 12.62 -6.40
CA PRO A 210 -7.88 13.56 -6.74
C PRO A 210 -7.33 14.22 -5.46
N ILE A 211 -6.01 14.19 -5.29
CA ILE A 211 -5.26 14.86 -4.24
C ILE A 211 -4.27 15.81 -4.93
N GLY A 212 -4.72 17.04 -5.16
CA GLY A 212 -3.96 18.00 -5.96
C GLY A 212 -3.83 17.53 -7.41
N LYS A 213 -2.60 17.35 -7.88
CA LYS A 213 -2.29 16.83 -9.23
C LYS A 213 -2.22 15.31 -9.31
N ASN A 214 -2.19 14.62 -8.17
CA ASN A 214 -2.07 13.17 -8.11
C ASN A 214 -3.46 12.55 -7.88
N THR A 215 -3.70 11.38 -8.44
CA THR A 215 -4.85 10.54 -8.09
C THR A 215 -4.41 9.51 -7.06
N ASN A 216 -5.31 9.21 -6.12
CA ASN A 216 -5.11 8.13 -5.17
C ASN A 216 -6.37 7.26 -5.18
N ILE A 217 -6.19 5.95 -5.16
CA ILE A 217 -7.30 5.00 -5.21
C ILE A 217 -7.66 4.66 -3.76
N GLU A 218 -8.87 5.03 -3.35
CA GLU A 218 -9.41 4.72 -2.02
C GLU A 218 -10.35 3.50 -2.11
N PRO A 219 -10.13 2.45 -1.29
CA PRO A 219 -11.06 1.31 -1.19
C PRO A 219 -12.45 1.74 -0.71
N GLU A 220 -13.52 1.40 -1.43
CA GLU A 220 -14.91 1.70 -1.09
C GLU A 220 -15.76 0.43 -1.08
N GLY A 221 -16.78 0.40 -0.23
CA GLY A 221 -17.72 -0.72 -0.15
C GLY A 221 -17.08 -2.03 0.34
N LEU A 222 -16.12 -1.93 1.27
CA LEU A 222 -15.43 -3.09 1.84
C LEU A 222 -16.44 -4.02 2.51
N ARG A 223 -16.34 -5.32 2.20
CA ARG A 223 -17.06 -6.39 2.88
C ARG A 223 -16.25 -7.67 2.81
N PHE A 224 -16.58 -8.61 3.69
CA PHE A 224 -16.02 -9.95 3.64
C PHE A 224 -17.04 -10.95 3.08
N GLU A 225 -16.59 -11.81 2.18
CA GLU A 225 -17.33 -12.97 1.66
C GLU A 225 -16.63 -14.26 2.11
N ALA A 226 -17.38 -15.35 2.27
CA ALA A 226 -16.78 -16.64 2.61
C ALA A 226 -15.83 -17.09 1.49
N ARG A 227 -14.67 -17.63 1.86
CA ARG A 227 -13.68 -18.18 0.93
C ARG A 227 -13.46 -19.67 1.12
N GLN A 228 -12.79 -20.29 0.16
CA GLN A 228 -12.26 -21.63 0.33
C GLN A 228 -11.11 -21.63 1.34
N ALA A 229 -11.06 -22.66 2.20
CA ALA A 229 -9.97 -22.87 3.13
C ALA A 229 -8.64 -23.05 2.39
N TRP A 230 -7.60 -22.41 2.92
CA TRP A 230 -6.23 -22.58 2.45
C TRP A 230 -5.54 -23.67 3.27
N SER A 231 -4.71 -24.48 2.60
CA SER A 231 -3.84 -25.42 3.30
C SER A 231 -2.58 -24.70 3.77
N GLU A 232 -2.06 -25.07 4.94
CA GLU A 232 -0.76 -24.57 5.41
C GLU A 232 0.37 -24.90 4.42
N ALA A 233 0.27 -26.05 3.75
CA ALA A 233 1.29 -26.51 2.80
C ALA A 233 1.38 -25.59 1.58
N ASP A 234 0.24 -25.09 1.07
CA ASP A 234 0.21 -24.18 -0.08
C ASP A 234 0.64 -22.76 0.34
N VAL A 235 0.13 -22.27 1.48
CA VAL A 235 0.40 -20.92 1.97
C VAL A 235 1.86 -20.75 2.37
N TYR A 236 2.47 -21.75 3.01
CA TYR A 236 3.86 -21.68 3.47
C TYR A 236 4.83 -22.43 2.54
N ASP A 237 4.44 -22.74 1.30
CA ASP A 237 5.35 -23.26 0.28
C ASP A 237 6.50 -22.24 0.05
N PRO A 238 7.77 -22.62 0.25
CA PRO A 238 8.90 -21.74 -0.02
C PRO A 238 8.99 -21.20 -1.45
N GLN A 239 8.37 -21.89 -2.43
CA GLN A 239 8.43 -21.51 -3.84
C GLN A 239 7.25 -20.61 -4.27
N ASN A 240 6.04 -20.95 -3.83
CA ASN A 240 4.81 -20.31 -4.32
C ASN A 240 3.99 -19.61 -3.24
N GLY A 241 4.33 -19.82 -1.96
CA GLY A 241 3.58 -19.38 -0.79
C GLY A 241 3.67 -17.88 -0.49
N VAL A 242 3.48 -17.51 0.77
CA VAL A 242 3.59 -16.13 1.26
C VAL A 242 5.04 -15.70 1.40
N TYR A 243 5.30 -14.39 1.27
CA TYR A 243 6.60 -13.80 1.51
C TYR A 243 6.76 -13.43 2.99
N ALA A 244 7.97 -13.65 3.53
CA ALA A 244 8.37 -13.12 4.82
C ALA A 244 8.62 -11.61 4.71
N LEU A 245 7.56 -10.82 4.90
CA LEU A 245 7.58 -9.38 4.64
C LEU A 245 8.65 -8.65 5.47
N ASP A 246 8.89 -9.09 6.71
CA ASP A 246 9.93 -8.53 7.58
C ASP A 246 11.36 -8.77 7.04
N ALA A 247 11.65 -9.93 6.45
CA ALA A 247 12.95 -10.22 5.87
C ALA A 247 13.26 -9.32 4.67
N MET A 248 12.23 -8.81 3.99
CA MET A 248 12.36 -7.92 2.84
C MET A 248 12.63 -6.46 3.22
N VAL A 249 12.57 -6.10 4.51
CA VAL A 249 12.77 -4.72 4.95
C VAL A 249 14.27 -4.43 5.13
N PRO A 250 14.85 -3.47 4.37
CA PRO A 250 16.21 -3.03 4.60
C PRO A 250 16.28 -2.19 5.88
N MET A 251 16.75 -2.81 6.96
CA MET A 251 17.02 -2.14 8.23
C MET A 251 18.32 -1.34 8.15
N LEU A 252 18.21 -0.06 7.80
CA LEU A 252 19.33 0.88 7.89
C LEU A 252 19.54 1.33 9.33
N THR A 253 20.76 1.68 9.70
CA THR A 253 21.09 2.34 10.97
C THR A 253 20.73 3.83 10.93
N SER A 254 20.63 4.47 12.10
CA SER A 254 20.37 5.92 12.16
C SER A 254 21.50 6.73 11.50
N GLU A 255 22.74 6.25 11.56
CA GLU A 255 23.90 6.84 10.90
C GLU A 255 23.82 6.70 9.37
N GLU A 256 23.41 5.53 8.86
CA GLU A 256 23.19 5.31 7.42
C GLU A 256 22.05 6.16 6.89
N ILE A 257 20.93 6.27 7.62
CA ILE A 257 19.82 7.16 7.25
C ILE A 257 20.31 8.61 7.20
N THR A 258 21.03 9.07 8.22
CA THR A 258 21.58 10.45 8.27
C THR A 258 22.53 10.70 7.10
N ARG A 259 23.47 9.78 6.84
CA ARG A 259 24.43 9.91 5.75
C ARG A 259 23.74 9.98 4.40
N THR A 260 22.77 9.10 4.19
CA THR A 260 22.01 9.06 2.94
C THR A 260 21.21 10.34 2.78
N TYR A 261 20.49 10.76 3.83
CA TYR A 261 19.66 11.96 3.87
C TYR A 261 20.43 13.26 3.59
N LEU A 262 21.60 13.42 4.18
CA LEU A 262 22.42 14.63 4.09
C LEU A 262 23.39 14.63 2.88
N GLU A 263 23.31 13.64 1.99
CA GLU A 263 24.25 13.47 0.87
C GLU A 263 25.72 13.52 1.29
N LEU A 264 26.04 13.02 2.48
CA LEU A 264 27.43 12.98 2.96
C LEU A 264 28.16 11.89 2.16
N ASN A 265 28.67 12.29 0.99
CA ASN A 265 29.44 11.49 0.03
C ASN A 265 30.85 11.18 0.55
N ASP A 266 30.92 10.44 1.65
CA ASP A 266 32.14 9.73 2.02
C ASP A 266 31.96 8.27 1.60
N ASP A 267 32.70 7.86 0.57
CA ASP A 267 32.90 6.50 0.04
C ASP A 267 32.15 5.41 0.82
N ILE A 268 30.89 5.14 0.42
CA ILE A 268 30.04 4.13 1.05
C ILE A 268 30.67 2.74 0.80
N PRO A 269 31.13 2.00 1.83
CA PRO A 269 31.44 0.59 1.68
C PRO A 269 30.14 -0.14 1.33
N GLU A 270 30.15 -0.94 0.27
CA GLU A 270 28.97 -1.67 -0.19
C GLU A 270 28.30 -2.43 0.98
N PRO A 271 27.00 -2.19 1.25
CA PRO A 271 26.25 -2.93 2.25
C PRO A 271 25.96 -4.33 1.69
N GLY A 272 26.92 -5.25 1.80
CA GLY A 272 26.78 -6.59 1.23
C GLY A 272 27.82 -7.65 1.58
N SER A 273 28.84 -7.37 2.40
CA SER A 273 29.87 -8.39 2.73
C SER A 273 30.17 -8.57 4.22
N GLY A 274 29.42 -7.90 5.10
CA GLY A 274 29.60 -8.03 6.55
C GLY A 274 28.73 -9.13 7.16
N SER A 275 29.38 -10.23 7.55
CA SER A 275 28.92 -11.21 8.55
C SER A 275 27.95 -10.61 9.58
N VAL A 276 26.82 -11.27 9.80
CA VAL A 276 25.84 -11.02 10.88
C VAL A 276 26.60 -10.87 12.21
N GLY A 277 26.91 -9.62 12.57
CA GLY A 277 27.63 -9.27 13.78
C GLY A 277 26.62 -9.20 14.93
N ASN A 278 26.76 -10.10 15.89
CA ASN A 278 26.07 -10.04 17.17
C ASN A 278 26.14 -8.60 17.73
N MET A 279 24.97 -8.01 17.96
CA MET A 279 24.86 -6.80 18.77
C MET A 279 25.49 -7.07 20.15
N PRO A 280 26.43 -6.24 20.63
CA PRO A 280 26.89 -6.36 22.02
C PRO A 280 25.75 -5.92 22.95
N GLU A 281 25.24 -6.86 23.73
CA GLU A 281 24.42 -6.61 24.90
C GLU A 281 25.15 -5.63 25.84
N ARG A 282 24.58 -4.44 26.03
CA ARG A 282 24.96 -3.61 27.17
C ARG A 282 24.26 -4.18 28.40
N GLU A 283 25.07 -4.78 29.27
CA GLU A 283 24.72 -5.19 30.62
C GLU A 283 24.08 -4.03 31.39
N ILE A 284 22.78 -4.15 31.68
CA ILE A 284 22.16 -3.47 32.81
C ILE A 284 21.95 -4.54 33.87
N SER A 285 22.96 -4.65 34.74
CA SER A 285 22.92 -5.39 35.99
C SER A 285 21.78 -4.86 36.88
N SER A 286 20.74 -5.65 37.09
CA SER A 286 20.06 -5.67 38.39
C SER A 286 19.49 -7.07 38.67
N THR A 287 20.04 -7.66 39.72
CA THR A 287 19.71 -8.96 40.29
C THR A 287 18.31 -8.99 40.89
N ARG A 288 17.50 -9.99 40.54
CA ARG A 288 16.59 -10.62 41.52
C ARG A 288 16.23 -12.05 41.12
N ARG A 289 16.78 -13.00 41.87
CA ARG A 289 16.33 -14.39 41.99
C ARG A 289 14.86 -14.44 42.40
N MET A 290 14.07 -15.35 41.84
CA MET A 290 13.16 -16.24 42.56
C MET A 290 12.90 -17.50 41.73
N ALA A 291 12.56 -18.57 42.45
CA ALA A 291 12.73 -19.97 42.13
C ALA A 291 11.58 -20.60 41.32
N SER A 292 11.90 -21.71 40.63
CA SER A 292 10.96 -22.74 40.16
C SER A 292 10.25 -23.45 41.33
N PRO A 293 9.12 -24.16 41.09
CA PRO A 293 9.17 -25.59 40.68
C PRO A 293 8.11 -25.96 39.61
N ALA A 294 8.42 -26.77 38.58
CA ALA A 294 8.36 -28.24 38.48
C ALA A 294 6.94 -28.86 38.45
N GLN A 295 6.63 -29.62 37.37
CA GLN A 295 5.94 -30.94 37.30
C GLN A 295 5.25 -31.19 35.91
N THR A 296 5.76 -32.10 35.07
CA THR A 296 5.42 -33.54 34.79
C THR A 296 4.26 -33.78 33.79
N THR A 297 4.56 -34.33 32.60
CA THR A 297 4.17 -35.67 32.02
C THR A 297 2.69 -35.76 31.54
N THR A 298 2.24 -36.49 30.50
CA THR A 298 2.60 -37.80 29.91
C THR A 298 1.80 -38.05 28.60
N GLU A 299 2.27 -38.97 27.74
CA GLU A 299 1.52 -39.97 26.91
C GLU A 299 0.60 -39.57 25.72
N GLN A 300 0.90 -40.02 24.48
CA GLN A 300 0.46 -41.27 23.77
C GLN A 300 -1.04 -41.23 23.35
N ALA A 301 -1.55 -41.76 22.23
CA ALA A 301 -1.07 -42.46 21.03
C ALA A 301 -2.24 -42.61 20.01
N ALA A 302 -1.89 -42.89 18.74
CA ALA A 302 -2.59 -43.74 17.75
C ALA A 302 -4.02 -43.40 17.24
N SER A 303 -4.20 -43.37 15.90
CA SER A 303 -4.82 -44.48 15.13
C SER A 303 -5.35 -44.07 13.73
N ILE A 304 -4.69 -44.59 12.68
CA ILE A 304 -5.22 -45.35 11.52
C ILE A 304 -6.62 -44.98 10.97
N ARG A 305 -6.71 -44.63 9.66
CA ARG A 305 -7.53 -45.36 8.66
C ARG A 305 -7.25 -44.97 7.19
N ARG A 306 -7.20 -46.02 6.37
CA ARG A 306 -7.09 -46.08 4.89
C ARG A 306 -8.42 -45.76 4.21
N THR A 307 -8.40 -45.30 2.94
CA THR A 307 -9.09 -45.84 1.73
C THR A 307 -9.00 -44.79 0.59
N ALA A 308 -8.29 -45.05 -0.51
CA ALA A 308 -8.73 -45.71 -1.76
C ALA A 308 -9.21 -44.72 -2.85
N SER A 309 -8.44 -44.63 -3.96
CA SER A 309 -8.81 -44.11 -5.29
C SER A 309 -9.95 -44.95 -5.92
N PRO A 310 -10.68 -44.52 -6.98
CA PRO A 310 -10.14 -44.49 -8.36
C PRO A 310 -10.74 -43.45 -9.39
N THR A 311 -9.87 -43.05 -10.34
CA THR A 311 -10.00 -43.03 -11.83
C THR A 311 -11.00 -42.14 -12.62
N THR A 312 -10.45 -41.58 -13.72
CA THR A 312 -11.02 -41.34 -15.10
C THR A 312 -11.92 -40.08 -15.27
N VAL A 313 -11.82 -39.22 -16.30
CA VAL A 313 -11.68 -39.38 -17.78
C VAL A 313 -11.25 -38.03 -18.42
N GLU A 314 -10.34 -38.03 -19.40
CA GLU A 314 -10.15 -36.98 -20.42
C GLU A 314 -11.19 -37.14 -21.56
N PRO A 315 -11.60 -36.06 -22.26
CA PRO A 315 -11.04 -35.89 -23.61
C PRO A 315 -10.88 -34.44 -24.13
N THR A 316 -9.74 -34.27 -24.80
CA THR A 316 -9.34 -33.57 -26.04
C THR A 316 -10.41 -32.92 -26.96
N VAL A 317 -9.91 -31.98 -27.82
CA VAL A 317 -10.38 -31.53 -29.17
C VAL A 317 -11.04 -30.12 -29.16
N GLN A 318 -10.77 -29.09 -29.99
CA GLN A 318 -10.05 -28.91 -31.27
C GLN A 318 -9.70 -27.42 -31.49
N GLU A 319 -8.59 -27.22 -32.21
CA GLU A 319 -8.13 -25.99 -32.86
C GLU A 319 -8.88 -25.75 -34.19
N THR A 320 -9.31 -24.51 -34.48
CA THR A 320 -9.62 -24.08 -35.86
C THR A 320 -9.21 -22.62 -36.10
N ALA A 321 -8.14 -22.47 -36.88
CA ALA A 321 -7.72 -21.22 -37.52
C ALA A 321 -8.49 -21.01 -38.84
N GLN A 322 -8.80 -19.75 -39.17
CA GLN A 322 -9.33 -19.35 -40.47
C GLN A 322 -8.80 -17.97 -40.94
N PRO A 323 -8.83 -17.69 -42.25
CA PRO A 323 -7.65 -17.27 -43.00
C PRO A 323 -7.56 -15.77 -43.34
N VAL A 324 -6.32 -15.33 -43.51
CA VAL A 324 -5.87 -14.03 -44.03
C VAL A 324 -6.32 -13.83 -45.47
N ARG A 325 -7.14 -12.80 -45.72
CA ARG A 325 -7.46 -12.31 -47.07
C ARG A 325 -6.52 -11.16 -47.46
N ARG A 326 -5.66 -11.42 -48.44
CA ARG A 326 -4.88 -10.41 -49.17
C ARG A 326 -5.81 -9.55 -50.04
N ARG A 327 -5.71 -8.23 -49.91
CA ARG A 327 -6.25 -7.25 -50.88
C ARG A 327 -5.11 -6.62 -51.67
N ALA A 328 -5.37 -6.40 -52.96
CA ALA A 328 -4.51 -5.77 -53.94
C ALA A 328 -4.32 -4.25 -53.68
N PRO A 329 -3.26 -3.63 -54.22
CA PRO A 329 -2.86 -2.27 -53.87
C PRO A 329 -3.72 -1.22 -54.59
N ALA A 330 -4.06 -0.15 -53.86
CA ALA A 330 -4.77 1.03 -54.36
C ALA A 330 -3.78 2.21 -54.54
N PRO A 331 -4.16 3.23 -55.33
CA PRO A 331 -3.24 4.07 -56.10
C PRO A 331 -2.54 5.14 -55.27
N ASP A 332 -1.40 5.57 -55.79
CA ASP A 332 -0.47 6.60 -55.32
C ASP A 332 -1.20 7.90 -54.94
N GLN A 333 -1.50 8.04 -53.64
CA GLN A 333 -1.95 9.27 -53.03
C GLN A 333 -0.73 9.97 -52.45
N GLY A 334 -0.51 11.22 -52.87
CA GLY A 334 0.60 12.05 -52.42
C GLY A 334 0.87 11.90 -50.93
N VAL A 335 2.13 11.61 -50.62
CA VAL A 335 2.63 11.23 -49.30
C VAL A 335 2.14 12.23 -48.25
N LYS A 336 1.01 11.91 -47.61
CA LYS A 336 0.67 12.45 -46.29
C LYS A 336 1.72 11.86 -45.37
N VAL A 337 2.68 12.69 -44.95
CA VAL A 337 3.54 12.34 -43.83
C VAL A 337 2.62 12.28 -42.61
N VAL A 338 2.15 11.08 -42.30
CA VAL A 338 1.46 10.81 -41.04
C VAL A 338 2.55 10.84 -39.98
N ILE A 339 2.62 11.97 -39.27
CA ILE A 339 3.56 12.13 -38.18
C ILE A 339 2.93 11.47 -36.95
N GLU A 340 3.23 10.20 -36.74
CA GLU A 340 2.84 9.48 -35.54
C GLU A 340 3.82 9.81 -34.40
N CYS A 341 3.31 10.00 -33.18
CA CYS A 341 4.17 10.13 -32.01
C CYS A 341 4.90 8.80 -31.81
N PRO A 342 6.24 8.76 -31.77
CA PRO A 342 6.99 7.52 -31.59
C PRO A 342 6.70 6.83 -30.23
N VAL A 343 6.13 7.57 -29.27
CA VAL A 343 5.81 7.10 -27.91
C VAL A 343 4.29 6.90 -27.71
N GLY A 344 3.46 7.17 -28.72
CA GLY A 344 2.00 6.97 -28.63
C GLY A 344 1.22 8.04 -27.82
N HIS A 345 1.88 9.10 -27.33
CA HIS A 345 1.27 10.18 -26.54
C HIS A 345 0.99 11.46 -27.35
N PHE A 346 0.52 11.33 -28.59
CA PHE A 346 0.23 12.50 -29.44
C PHE A 346 -0.95 13.31 -28.87
N GLY A 347 -0.68 14.56 -28.47
CA GLY A 347 -1.65 15.47 -27.86
C GLY A 347 -1.42 15.78 -26.37
N GLU A 348 -0.35 15.24 -25.75
CA GLU A 348 0.05 15.53 -24.35
C GLU A 348 1.50 16.04 -24.23
N PRO A 349 1.87 17.17 -24.86
CA PRO A 349 3.23 17.70 -24.76
C PRO A 349 3.48 18.30 -23.36
N GLY A 350 4.58 17.90 -22.70
CA GLY A 350 5.10 18.61 -21.53
C GLY A 350 5.28 17.81 -20.23
N GLY A 351 5.53 16.50 -20.30
CA GLY A 351 5.81 15.69 -19.10
C GLY A 351 6.82 14.56 -19.25
N TRP A 352 7.19 14.21 -20.49
CA TRP A 352 8.02 13.04 -20.77
C TRP A 352 9.38 13.48 -21.32
N ASN A 353 10.45 12.88 -20.80
CA ASN A 353 11.82 13.18 -21.26
C ASN A 353 11.98 12.91 -22.77
N GLU A 354 11.19 11.99 -23.34
CA GLU A 354 11.20 11.64 -24.75
C GLU A 354 10.61 12.73 -25.66
N CYS A 355 9.83 13.69 -25.12
CA CYS A 355 9.34 14.83 -25.90
C CYS A 355 10.47 15.77 -26.33
N ASN A 356 11.60 15.77 -25.63
CA ASN A 356 12.76 16.62 -25.94
C ASN A 356 13.51 16.15 -27.20
N ASP A 357 13.30 14.90 -27.60
CA ASP A 357 13.95 14.28 -28.77
C ASP A 357 13.03 14.26 -30.01
N CYS A 358 11.83 14.85 -29.92
CA CYS A 358 10.91 14.95 -31.06
C CYS A 358 11.42 15.93 -32.12
N ILE A 359 11.27 15.55 -33.40
CA ILE A 359 11.51 16.46 -34.52
C ILE A 359 10.54 17.65 -34.38
N GLN A 360 11.05 18.88 -34.49
CA GLN A 360 10.30 20.12 -34.25
C GLN A 360 8.93 20.15 -34.96
N VAL A 361 8.85 19.65 -36.20
CA VAL A 361 7.60 19.59 -36.98
C VAL A 361 6.55 18.68 -36.33
N ALA A 362 6.97 17.57 -35.71
CA ALA A 362 6.09 16.67 -34.96
C ALA A 362 5.63 17.29 -33.62
N TYR A 363 6.55 18.00 -32.97
CA TYR A 363 6.27 18.71 -31.72
C TYR A 363 5.25 19.83 -31.93
N ASP A 364 5.44 20.66 -32.96
CA ASP A 364 4.54 21.76 -33.31
C ASP A 364 3.15 21.25 -33.71
N ALA A 365 3.09 20.14 -34.46
CA ALA A 365 1.82 19.49 -34.81
C ALA A 365 1.08 18.94 -33.57
N CYS A 366 1.82 18.42 -32.58
CA CYS A 366 1.28 17.92 -31.32
C CYS A 366 0.69 19.05 -30.46
N ILE A 367 1.37 20.21 -30.39
CA ILE A 367 0.85 21.40 -29.69
C ILE A 367 -0.43 21.91 -30.37
N ALA A 368 -0.42 22.01 -31.70
CA ALA A 368 -1.59 22.49 -32.44
C ALA A 368 -2.84 21.61 -32.25
N ASP A 369 -2.69 20.30 -32.14
CA ASP A 369 -3.80 19.38 -31.84
C ASP A 369 -4.35 19.57 -30.42
N GLN A 370 -3.47 19.81 -29.45
CA GLN A 370 -3.87 20.06 -28.06
C GLN A 370 -4.62 21.40 -27.92
N ASP A 371 -4.11 22.46 -28.55
CA ASP A 371 -4.76 23.77 -28.58
C ASP A 371 -6.15 23.69 -29.22
N LYS A 372 -6.28 22.90 -30.29
CA LYS A 372 -7.57 22.63 -30.93
C LYS A 372 -8.54 21.90 -29.99
N LYS A 373 -8.11 20.82 -29.34
CA LYS A 373 -8.93 20.07 -28.36
C LYS A 373 -9.38 20.96 -27.20
N ARG A 374 -8.50 21.84 -26.72
CA ARG A 374 -8.82 22.80 -25.66
C ARG A 374 -9.85 23.83 -26.11
N ALA A 375 -9.71 24.37 -27.32
CA ALA A 375 -10.69 25.30 -27.90
C ALA A 375 -12.07 24.63 -28.09
N GLU A 376 -12.11 23.37 -28.53
CA GLU A 376 -13.35 22.59 -28.64
C GLU A 376 -14.01 22.34 -27.27
N ALA A 377 -13.21 22.04 -26.23
CA ALA A 377 -13.70 21.88 -24.87
C ALA A 377 -14.24 23.18 -24.27
N GLU A 378 -13.57 24.32 -24.48
CA GLU A 378 -14.02 25.65 -24.04
C GLU A 378 -15.32 26.08 -24.76
N ALA A 379 -15.46 25.76 -26.05
CA ALA A 379 -16.70 26.00 -26.80
C ALA A 379 -17.88 25.17 -26.25
N ALA A 380 -17.66 23.88 -25.93
CA ALA A 380 -18.70 22.99 -25.41
C ALA A 380 -19.27 23.42 -24.05
N VAL A 381 -18.47 24.09 -23.21
CA VAL A 381 -18.92 24.61 -21.90
C VAL A 381 -19.82 25.84 -22.05
N THR A 382 -19.69 26.58 -23.16
CA THR A 382 -20.42 27.83 -23.38
C THR A 382 -21.84 27.62 -23.93
N GLU A 383 -22.14 26.43 -24.47
CA GLU A 383 -23.45 26.10 -25.07
C GLU A 383 -24.43 25.40 -24.12
N LEU A 384 -24.18 25.35 -22.81
CA LEU A 384 -25.18 24.84 -21.87
C LEU A 384 -26.45 25.71 -21.91
N PRO A 385 -27.62 25.13 -22.25
CA PRO A 385 -28.85 25.89 -22.39
C PRO A 385 -29.22 26.50 -21.04
N LYS A 386 -29.50 27.81 -21.05
CA LYS A 386 -30.15 28.50 -19.92
C LYS A 386 -31.45 27.76 -19.61
N THR A 387 -31.42 26.92 -18.58
CA THR A 387 -32.62 26.29 -18.03
C THR A 387 -33.56 27.40 -17.59
N GLU A 388 -34.69 27.51 -18.29
CA GLU A 388 -35.80 28.37 -17.91
C GLU A 388 -36.22 28.06 -16.48
N ALA A 389 -36.38 29.11 -15.68
CA ALA A 389 -36.77 29.01 -14.28
C ALA A 389 -38.11 28.25 -14.16
N PRO A 390 -38.21 27.24 -13.28
CA PRO A 390 -39.46 26.50 -13.11
C PRO A 390 -40.56 27.44 -12.58
N ALA A 391 -41.70 27.42 -13.27
CA ALA A 391 -42.90 28.15 -12.90
C ALA A 391 -43.31 27.83 -11.44
N ARG A 392 -43.52 28.91 -10.68
CA ARG A 392 -43.91 28.93 -9.27
C ARG A 392 -45.26 28.22 -9.11
N ARG A 393 -45.26 26.95 -8.69
CA ARG A 393 -46.48 26.24 -8.26
C ARG A 393 -46.94 26.81 -6.92
N GLU A 394 -48.14 27.38 -6.91
CA GLU A 394 -48.88 27.75 -5.71
C GLU A 394 -49.14 26.51 -4.86
N SER A 395 -48.78 26.60 -3.57
CA SER A 395 -49.02 25.52 -2.59
C SER A 395 -50.45 25.59 -2.08
N PRO A 396 -51.18 24.46 -1.99
CA PRO A 396 -52.51 24.44 -1.39
C PRO A 396 -52.43 24.63 0.13
N ALA A 397 -53.36 25.43 0.65
CA ALA A 397 -53.52 25.79 2.06
C ALA A 397 -53.64 24.55 2.96
N GLN A 398 -52.78 24.47 3.97
CA GLN A 398 -52.88 23.48 5.05
C GLN A 398 -53.86 23.98 6.12
N THR A 399 -54.92 23.20 6.32
CA THR A 399 -55.91 23.33 7.39
C THR A 399 -55.25 23.07 8.75
N ALA A 400 -55.37 24.03 9.67
CA ALA A 400 -54.87 23.95 11.03
C ALA A 400 -55.58 22.86 11.85
N GLN A 401 -54.81 22.01 12.54
CA GLN A 401 -55.31 21.13 13.60
C GLN A 401 -55.12 21.81 14.98
N PRO A 402 -56.07 21.64 15.93
CA PRO A 402 -56.00 22.26 17.24
C PRO A 402 -55.01 21.57 18.20
N ALA A 403 -54.39 22.40 19.02
CA ALA A 403 -53.41 22.05 20.04
C ALA A 403 -53.97 21.10 21.11
N GLN A 404 -53.23 20.02 21.39
CA GLN A 404 -53.44 19.21 22.58
C GLN A 404 -52.57 19.73 23.73
N THR A 405 -53.25 20.05 24.83
CA THR A 405 -52.70 20.49 26.12
C THR A 405 -52.00 19.33 26.83
N ALA A 406 -50.74 19.53 27.21
CA ALA A 406 -49.97 18.60 28.03
C ALA A 406 -50.30 18.75 29.52
N ALA A 407 -50.45 17.61 30.21
CA ALA A 407 -50.64 17.50 31.65
C ALA A 407 -49.29 17.54 32.42
N PRO A 408 -49.27 18.02 33.69
CA PRO A 408 -48.05 18.14 34.48
C PRO A 408 -47.64 16.81 35.14
N VAL A 409 -46.35 16.47 35.03
CA VAL A 409 -45.73 15.32 35.71
C VAL A 409 -45.20 15.76 37.08
N ALA A 410 -45.60 15.01 38.10
CA ALA A 410 -45.29 15.24 39.51
C ALA A 410 -43.82 14.95 39.87
N SER A 411 -43.32 15.78 40.78
CA SER A 411 -42.01 15.72 41.42
C SER A 411 -41.94 14.59 42.47
N GLY A 412 -41.10 13.58 42.20
CA GLY A 412 -40.74 12.51 43.15
C GLY A 412 -39.39 12.78 43.81
N GLY A 413 -39.39 12.95 45.14
CA GLY A 413 -38.20 13.26 45.94
C GLY A 413 -37.26 12.08 46.16
N PHE A 414 -35.95 12.38 46.18
CA PHE A 414 -34.91 11.46 46.62
C PHE A 414 -34.51 11.75 48.08
N ALA A 415 -34.81 10.81 48.97
CA ALA A 415 -34.37 10.80 50.36
C ALA A 415 -32.95 10.21 50.46
N ARG A 416 -32.02 10.97 51.07
CA ARG A 416 -30.70 10.49 51.50
C ARG A 416 -30.83 9.69 52.80
N LYS A 417 -30.41 8.43 52.82
CA LYS A 417 -30.12 7.69 54.06
C LYS A 417 -28.61 7.73 54.34
N ARG A 418 -28.25 8.40 55.44
CA ARG A 418 -26.98 8.21 56.17
C ARG A 418 -27.00 6.84 56.83
N THR A 419 -25.89 6.13 56.77
CA THR A 419 -25.55 5.11 57.78
C THR A 419 -24.16 5.42 58.31
N ASN A 420 -24.10 5.60 59.64
CA ASN A 420 -22.90 5.48 60.45
C ASN A 420 -22.87 4.02 60.93
N ARG A 421 -21.78 3.29 60.70
CA ARG A 421 -20.98 2.64 61.75
C ARG A 421 -19.71 2.04 61.15
#